data_AF-A0A1V0M420-F1
#
_entry.id   AF-A0A1V0M420-F1
#
_cell.length_a   1.000
_cell.length_b   1.000
_cell.length_c   1.000
_cell.angle_alpha   90.00
_cell.angle_beta   90.00
_cell.angle_gamma   90.00
#
_symmetry.space_group_name_H-M   'P 1'
#
loop_
_entity.id
_entity.type
_entity.pdbx_description
1 polymer ?
#
loop_
_entity_poly.entity_id
_entity_poly.type
_entity_poly.pdbx_seq_one_letter_code
_entity_poly.pdbx_strand_id
1 'polypeptide(L)'
;MSDMVDYEEYGTEVELIDLRDEIDRKALIAIENVVERLEKRLITRREALIGINAIFDSIQGLVSSEISETLNTVLTEIQKSEKTDMFPIVFAHKGTVVILKLDLFSLTLTTLMVTGSGQKIEKTETLENEPDALKVAISKAMTFSKNGAIRL
;
A
#
# COMPACT_ATOMS: atom_id res chain seq x y z
N MET A 1 -20.57 5.43 61.46
CA MET A 1 -19.23 4.85 61.22
C MET A 1 -18.98 5.03 59.74
N SER A 2 -18.02 5.89 59.39
CA SER A 2 -17.63 6.19 58.02
C SER A 2 -16.41 5.33 57.74
N ASP A 3 -16.53 4.37 56.83
CA ASP A 3 -15.37 3.62 56.36
C ASP A 3 -14.52 4.55 55.50
N MET A 4 -13.40 5.03 56.06
CA MET A 4 -12.33 5.64 55.29
C MET A 4 -11.68 4.52 54.49
N VAL A 5 -11.87 4.55 53.18
CA VAL A 5 -11.13 3.71 52.25
C VAL A 5 -9.77 4.38 52.05
N ASP A 6 -8.75 3.78 52.64
CA ASP A 6 -7.35 4.14 52.45
C ASP A 6 -6.96 3.70 51.03
N TYR A 7 -6.67 4.65 50.16
CA TYR A 7 -6.13 4.35 48.84
C TYR A 7 -4.63 4.14 49.01
N GLU A 8 -4.24 2.89 49.26
CA GLU A 8 -2.84 2.50 49.22
C GLU A 8 -2.21 2.93 47.89
N GLU A 9 -1.06 3.61 48.00
CA GLU A 9 -0.15 3.98 46.92
C GLU A 9 0.21 2.74 46.10
N TYR A 10 -0.53 2.49 45.03
CA TYR A 10 -0.07 1.61 43.98
C TYR A 10 1.11 2.28 43.28
N GLY A 11 2.29 1.70 43.47
CA GLY A 11 3.57 2.15 42.94
C GLY A 11 3.48 2.61 41.49
N THR A 12 3.75 3.90 41.29
CA THR A 12 3.91 4.58 40.00
C THR A 12 5.21 4.14 39.32
N GLU A 13 5.21 2.96 38.73
CA GLU A 13 6.09 2.59 37.60
C GLU A 13 5.28 1.79 36.57
N VAL A 14 4.11 2.31 36.19
CA VAL A 14 3.64 2.11 34.82
C VAL A 14 4.41 3.16 34.04
N GLU A 15 5.36 2.75 33.19
CA GLU A 15 5.91 3.64 32.15
C GLU A 15 4.72 4.27 31.43
N LEU A 16 4.39 5.51 31.79
CA LEU A 16 3.36 6.28 31.12
C LEU A 16 3.89 6.51 29.72
N ILE A 17 3.53 5.62 28.79
CA ILE A 17 3.79 5.80 27.37
C ILE A 17 3.22 7.18 27.03
N ASP A 18 4.09 8.09 26.61
CA ASP A 18 3.62 9.36 26.09
C ASP A 18 2.80 9.04 24.83
N LEU A 19 1.49 9.19 24.94
CA LEU A 19 0.55 8.89 23.87
C LEU A 19 0.88 9.70 22.62
N ARG A 20 1.47 10.88 22.78
CA ARG A 20 1.91 11.71 21.66
C ARG A 20 3.07 11.05 20.91
N ASP A 21 4.09 10.61 21.63
CA ASP A 21 5.25 9.93 21.05
C ASP A 21 4.86 8.61 20.37
N GLU A 22 3.88 7.88 20.93
CA GLU A 22 3.38 6.65 20.34
C GLU A 22 2.57 6.88 19.06
N ILE A 23 1.74 7.93 19.03
CA ILE A 23 1.00 8.35 17.83
C ILE A 23 1.98 8.76 16.75
N ASP A 24 2.99 9.54 17.11
CA ASP A 24 4.05 10.01 16.23
C ASP A 24 4.80 8.81 15.60
N ARG A 25 5.23 7.87 16.43
CA ARG A 25 5.90 6.63 15.99
C ARG A 25 5.04 5.83 15.00
N LYS A 26 3.76 5.65 15.29
CA LYS A 26 2.85 4.89 14.43
C LYS A 26 2.55 5.59 13.12
N ALA A 27 2.43 6.92 13.12
CA ALA A 27 2.25 7.71 11.92
C ALA A 27 3.46 7.54 10.98
N LEU A 28 4.69 7.60 11.52
CA LEU A 28 5.92 7.38 10.75
C LEU A 28 5.98 5.97 10.14
N ILE A 29 5.69 4.93 10.92
CA ILE A 29 5.65 3.54 10.42
C ILE A 29 4.60 3.39 9.31
N ALA A 30 3.44 4.01 9.46
CA ALA A 30 2.40 3.97 8.44
C ALA A 30 2.83 4.68 7.15
N ILE A 31 3.48 5.85 7.25
CA ILE A 31 4.03 6.58 6.11
C ILE A 31 5.13 5.75 5.42
N GLU A 32 6.04 5.16 6.19
CA GLU A 32 7.10 4.29 5.68
C GLU A 32 6.54 3.11 4.88
N ASN A 33 5.49 2.45 5.39
CA ASN A 33 4.82 1.36 4.67
C ASN A 33 4.21 1.82 3.33
N VAL A 34 3.64 3.03 3.27
CA VAL A 34 3.12 3.59 2.01
C VAL A 34 4.26 3.86 1.03
N VAL A 35 5.36 4.45 1.52
CA VAL A 35 6.56 4.70 0.71
C VAL A 35 7.14 3.39 0.19
N GLU A 36 7.29 2.37 1.02
CA GLU A 36 7.83 1.06 0.63
C GLU A 36 6.97 0.41 -0.48
N ARG A 37 5.64 0.50 -0.37
CA ARG A 37 4.71 0.02 -1.40
C ARG A 37 4.84 0.80 -2.72
N LEU A 38 5.01 2.12 -2.65
CA LEU A 38 5.28 2.96 -3.82
C LEU A 38 6.64 2.60 -4.44
N GLU A 39 7.66 2.34 -3.62
CA GLU A 39 9.00 2.00 -4.09
C GLU A 39 9.04 0.67 -4.84
N LYS A 40 8.28 -0.32 -4.32
CA LYS A 40 8.00 -1.62 -4.95
C LYS A 40 7.06 -1.52 -6.16
N ARG A 41 6.59 -0.31 -6.52
CA ARG A 41 5.69 -0.02 -7.66
C ARG A 41 4.33 -0.72 -7.56
N LEU A 42 3.86 -0.96 -6.33
CA LEU A 42 2.60 -1.67 -6.09
C LEU A 42 1.39 -0.74 -6.06
N ILE A 43 1.61 0.53 -5.76
CA ILE A 43 0.60 1.58 -5.72
C ILE A 43 1.06 2.76 -6.54
N THR A 44 0.09 3.57 -6.98
CA THR A 44 0.33 4.80 -7.72
C THR A 44 0.79 5.93 -6.83
N ARG A 45 1.45 6.93 -7.43
CA ARG A 45 1.79 8.19 -6.72
C ARG A 45 0.56 8.85 -6.10
N ARG A 46 -0.58 8.78 -6.80
CA ARG A 46 -1.84 9.35 -6.32
C ARG A 46 -2.38 8.56 -5.11
N GLU A 47 -2.31 7.24 -5.15
CA GLU A 47 -2.70 6.37 -4.04
C GLU A 47 -1.80 6.58 -2.82
N ALA A 48 -0.49 6.70 -3.03
CA ALA A 48 0.46 7.03 -1.97
C ALA A 48 0.16 8.40 -1.33
N LEU A 49 -0.10 9.42 -2.15
CA LEU A 49 -0.48 10.75 -1.68
C LEU A 49 -1.77 10.72 -0.86
N ILE A 50 -2.80 10.01 -1.34
CA ILE A 50 -4.08 9.87 -0.61
C ILE A 50 -3.86 9.13 0.71
N GLY A 51 -3.07 8.05 0.71
CA GLY A 51 -2.79 7.27 1.92
C GLY A 51 -2.06 8.07 2.99
N ILE A 52 -1.05 8.85 2.60
CA ILE A 52 -0.31 9.72 3.52
C ILE A 52 -1.19 10.84 4.06
N ASN A 53 -2.01 11.48 3.21
CA ASN A 53 -2.95 12.50 3.67
C ASN A 53 -3.99 11.91 4.65
N ALA A 54 -4.49 10.70 4.39
CA ALA A 54 -5.42 10.04 5.30
C ALA A 54 -4.80 9.73 6.67
N ILE A 55 -3.52 9.32 6.71
CA ILE A 55 -2.77 9.14 7.97
C ILE A 55 -2.71 10.49 8.72
N PHE A 56 -2.37 11.57 8.02
CA PHE A 56 -2.27 12.89 8.62
C PHE A 56 -3.62 13.41 9.15
N ASP A 57 -4.69 13.27 8.36
CA ASP A 57 -6.03 13.66 8.78
C ASP A 57 -6.49 12.88 10.02
N SER A 58 -6.04 11.62 10.16
CA SER A 58 -6.39 10.77 11.30
C SER A 58 -5.76 11.20 12.63
N ILE A 59 -4.58 11.82 12.60
CA ILE A 59 -3.86 12.29 13.80
C ILE A 59 -4.24 13.72 14.19
N GLN A 60 -5.14 14.39 13.44
CA GLN A 60 -5.76 15.69 13.77
C GLN A 60 -4.79 16.79 14.26
N GLY A 61 -3.57 16.85 13.74
CA GLY A 61 -2.59 17.86 14.15
C GLY A 61 -1.77 17.51 15.40
N LEU A 62 -1.84 16.28 15.90
CA LEU A 62 -0.86 15.70 16.83
C LEU A 62 0.42 15.37 16.06
N VAL A 63 1.12 16.41 15.63
CA VAL A 63 2.31 16.29 14.78
C VAL A 63 3.42 17.09 15.42
N SER A 64 4.49 16.41 15.82
CA SER A 64 5.73 17.09 16.20
C SER A 64 6.38 17.78 14.99
N SER A 65 7.33 18.67 15.25
CA SER A 65 8.12 19.31 14.19
C SER A 65 8.84 18.28 13.32
N GLU A 66 9.33 17.20 13.91
CA GLU A 66 10.06 16.12 13.22
C GLU A 66 9.18 15.40 12.19
N ILE A 67 7.92 15.09 12.54
CA ILE A 67 6.99 14.50 11.57
C ILE A 67 6.63 15.49 10.47
N SER A 68 6.49 16.77 10.80
CA SER A 68 6.19 17.80 9.79
C SER A 68 7.31 17.90 8.73
N GLU A 69 8.57 17.83 9.14
CA GLU A 69 9.72 17.82 8.24
C GLU A 69 9.79 16.53 7.41
N THR A 70 9.57 15.38 8.06
CA THR A 70 9.56 14.07 7.40
C THR A 70 8.46 14.01 6.35
N LEU A 71 7.26 14.50 6.67
CA LEU A 71 6.12 14.55 5.77
C LEU A 71 6.40 15.43 4.56
N ASN A 72 6.93 16.64 4.76
CA ASN A 72 7.32 17.53 3.67
C ASN A 72 8.33 16.86 2.73
N THR A 73 9.32 16.16 3.30
CA THR A 73 10.32 15.42 2.53
C THR A 73 9.66 14.31 1.71
N VAL A 74 8.87 13.45 2.34
CA VAL A 74 8.19 12.33 1.67
C VAL A 74 7.25 12.82 0.57
N LEU A 75 6.40 13.81 0.85
CA LEU A 75 5.46 14.35 -0.14
C LEU A 75 6.18 14.98 -1.33
N THR A 76 7.28 15.70 -1.07
CA THR A 76 8.10 16.30 -2.13
C THR A 76 8.72 15.22 -3.03
N GLU A 77 9.26 14.14 -2.45
CA GLU A 77 9.85 13.05 -3.21
C GLU A 77 8.80 12.24 -3.99
N ILE A 78 7.60 12.06 -3.43
CA ILE A 78 6.47 11.45 -4.15
C ILE A 78 6.08 12.30 -5.36
N GLN A 79 6.03 13.64 -5.22
CA GLN A 79 5.71 14.53 -6.34
C GLN A 79 6.77 14.47 -7.45
N LYS A 80 8.05 14.40 -7.10
CA LYS A 80 9.16 14.27 -8.05
C LYS A 80 9.30 12.89 -8.67
N SER A 81 8.76 11.84 -8.04
CA SER A 81 8.91 10.47 -8.51
C SER A 81 8.34 10.30 -9.93
N GLU A 82 9.11 9.68 -10.82
CA GLU A 82 8.66 9.25 -12.15
C GLU A 82 8.32 7.76 -12.19
N LYS A 83 8.22 7.09 -11.02
CA LYS A 83 7.92 5.66 -10.97
C LYS A 83 6.55 5.38 -11.59
N THR A 84 6.54 4.46 -12.55
CA THR A 84 5.33 3.92 -13.16
C THR A 84 4.86 2.69 -12.41
N ASP A 85 3.54 2.55 -12.33
CA ASP A 85 2.88 1.48 -11.60
C ASP A 85 3.18 0.14 -12.25
N MET A 86 3.43 -0.88 -11.42
CA MET A 86 3.64 -2.21 -11.95
C MET A 86 2.33 -2.77 -12.49
N PHE A 87 1.22 -2.62 -11.75
CA PHE A 87 -0.09 -3.10 -12.15
C PHE A 87 -1.06 -1.93 -12.39
N PRO A 88 -2.03 -2.07 -13.32
CA PRO A 88 -2.23 -3.23 -14.18
C PRO A 88 -1.14 -3.36 -15.27
N ILE A 89 -0.72 -4.58 -15.57
CA ILE A 89 0.21 -4.83 -16.69
C ILE A 89 -0.61 -5.12 -17.94
N VAL A 90 -0.37 -4.38 -19.01
CA VAL A 90 -1.02 -4.57 -20.30
C VAL A 90 -0.02 -5.17 -21.29
N PHE A 91 -0.45 -6.17 -22.05
CA PHE A 91 0.33 -6.80 -23.10
C PHE A 91 -0.46 -6.86 -24.40
N ALA A 92 0.22 -6.71 -25.53
CA ALA A 92 -0.27 -7.10 -26.84
C ALA A 92 0.31 -8.48 -27.21
N HIS A 93 -0.55 -9.42 -27.59
CA HIS A 93 -0.15 -10.74 -28.05
C HIS A 93 -1.08 -11.23 -29.17
N LYS A 94 -0.54 -11.44 -30.38
CA LYS A 94 -1.26 -12.03 -31.52
C LYS A 94 -2.66 -11.42 -31.79
N GLY A 95 -2.76 -10.08 -31.78
CA GLY A 95 -4.04 -9.38 -32.01
C GLY A 95 -5.02 -9.40 -30.82
N THR A 96 -4.55 -9.82 -29.65
CA THR A 96 -5.28 -9.77 -28.38
C THR A 96 -4.54 -8.87 -27.39
N VAL A 97 -5.30 -8.08 -26.63
CA VAL A 97 -4.79 -7.32 -25.48
C VAL A 97 -5.02 -8.15 -24.23
N VAL A 98 -3.97 -8.41 -23.47
CA VAL A 98 -4.03 -9.10 -22.18
C VAL A 98 -3.76 -8.09 -21.07
N ILE A 99 -4.63 -8.03 -20.08
CA ILE A 99 -4.54 -7.12 -18.94
C ILE A 99 -4.46 -7.97 -17.68
N LEU A 100 -3.36 -7.85 -16.94
CA LEU A 100 -3.19 -8.41 -15.61
C LEU A 100 -3.49 -7.34 -14.57
N LYS A 101 -4.55 -7.54 -13.80
CA LYS A 101 -4.93 -6.69 -12.67
C LYS A 101 -4.69 -7.44 -11.38
N LEU A 102 -3.81 -6.93 -10.53
CA LEU A 102 -3.56 -7.47 -9.20
C LEU A 102 -4.25 -6.56 -8.18
N ASP A 103 -5.07 -7.17 -7.32
CA ASP A 103 -5.64 -6.53 -6.14
C ASP A 103 -5.08 -7.21 -4.89
N LEU A 104 -4.23 -6.50 -4.17
CA LEU A 104 -3.60 -6.99 -2.94
C LEU A 104 -4.53 -6.96 -1.73
N PHE A 105 -5.62 -6.19 -1.77
CA PHE A 105 -6.59 -6.17 -0.68
C PHE A 105 -7.50 -7.41 -0.72
N SER A 106 -8.06 -7.72 -1.89
CA SER A 106 -8.87 -8.94 -2.07
C SER A 106 -8.02 -10.19 -2.34
N LEU A 107 -6.70 -10.03 -2.47
CA LEU A 107 -5.76 -11.09 -2.86
C LEU A 107 -6.19 -11.78 -4.16
N THR A 108 -6.66 -10.99 -5.13
CA THR A 108 -7.12 -11.51 -6.42
C THR A 108 -6.23 -11.06 -7.58
N LEU A 109 -5.95 -11.99 -8.49
CA LEU A 109 -5.33 -11.72 -9.78
C LEU A 109 -6.35 -11.95 -10.89
N THR A 110 -6.72 -10.89 -11.58
CA THR A 110 -7.62 -10.95 -12.72
C THR A 110 -6.84 -10.84 -14.03
N THR A 111 -7.00 -11.83 -14.90
CA THR A 111 -6.51 -11.83 -16.27
C THR A 111 -7.67 -11.54 -17.21
N LEU A 112 -7.65 -10.38 -17.85
CA LEU A 112 -8.64 -9.98 -18.86
C LEU A 112 -7.99 -10.04 -20.25
N MET A 113 -8.57 -10.80 -21.16
CA MET A 113 -8.16 -10.88 -22.56
C MET A 113 -9.22 -10.23 -23.44
N VAL A 114 -8.81 -9.31 -24.30
CA VAL A 114 -9.67 -8.60 -25.25
C VAL A 114 -9.16 -8.85 -26.66
N THR A 115 -9.96 -9.54 -27.47
CA THR A 115 -9.58 -9.84 -28.87
C THR A 115 -9.83 -8.64 -29.78
N GLY A 116 -9.25 -8.66 -30.98
CA GLY A 116 -9.52 -7.63 -32.00
C GLY A 116 -10.99 -7.50 -32.44
N SER A 117 -11.83 -8.51 -32.18
CA SER A 117 -13.29 -8.43 -32.40
C SER A 117 -14.05 -7.80 -31.23
N GLY A 118 -13.35 -7.42 -30.16
CA GLY A 118 -13.95 -6.86 -28.95
C GLY A 118 -14.49 -7.89 -27.96
N GLN A 119 -14.35 -9.19 -28.24
CA GLN A 119 -14.71 -10.24 -27.28
C GLN A 119 -13.79 -10.19 -26.06
N LYS A 120 -14.38 -10.39 -24.89
CA LYS A 120 -13.69 -10.32 -23.60
C LYS A 120 -13.77 -11.67 -22.89
N ILE A 121 -12.63 -12.16 -22.44
CA ILE A 121 -12.53 -13.34 -21.57
C ILE A 121 -11.85 -12.89 -20.28
N GLU A 122 -12.50 -13.13 -19.15
CA GLU A 122 -12.01 -12.75 -17.84
C GLU A 122 -11.84 -14.00 -16.98
N LYS A 123 -10.69 -14.09 -16.30
CA LYS A 123 -10.39 -15.14 -15.34
C LYS A 123 -9.80 -14.52 -14.09
N THR A 124 -10.43 -14.80 -12.94
CA THR A 124 -9.97 -14.33 -11.63
C THR A 124 -9.47 -15.52 -10.82
N GLU A 125 -8.33 -15.33 -10.16
CA GLU A 125 -7.70 -16.30 -9.26
C GLU A 125 -7.57 -15.64 -7.89
N THR A 126 -8.06 -16.30 -6.83
CA THR A 126 -7.91 -15.86 -5.44
C THR A 126 -6.70 -16.56 -4.82
N LEU A 127 -5.88 -15.81 -4.09
CA LEU A 127 -4.58 -16.22 -3.58
C LEU A 127 -4.54 -16.09 -2.05
N GLU A 128 -3.61 -16.79 -1.42
CA GLU A 128 -3.63 -16.98 0.04
C GLU A 128 -3.09 -15.78 0.83
N ASN A 129 -2.11 -15.06 0.27
CA ASN A 129 -1.43 -13.95 0.93
C ASN A 129 -0.78 -12.99 -0.08
N GLU A 130 -0.42 -11.77 0.37
CA GLU A 130 0.18 -10.74 -0.51
C GLU A 130 1.48 -11.20 -1.20
N PRO A 131 2.45 -11.86 -0.52
CA PRO A 131 3.67 -12.34 -1.19
C PRO A 131 3.40 -13.35 -2.31
N ASP A 132 2.50 -14.32 -2.09
CA ASP A 132 2.13 -15.29 -3.11
C ASP A 132 1.40 -14.60 -4.27
N ALA A 133 0.53 -13.63 -3.96
CA ALA A 133 -0.18 -12.85 -4.96
C ALA A 133 0.76 -12.09 -5.90
N LEU A 134 1.77 -11.43 -5.35
CA LEU A 134 2.82 -10.78 -6.11
C LEU A 134 3.62 -11.78 -6.95
N LYS A 135 4.03 -12.89 -6.35
CA LYS A 135 4.83 -13.92 -7.03
C LYS A 135 4.09 -14.50 -8.23
N VAL A 136 2.82 -14.86 -8.07
CA VAL A 136 1.98 -15.40 -9.15
C VAL A 136 1.79 -14.36 -10.25
N ALA A 137 1.46 -13.11 -9.89
CA ALA A 137 1.24 -12.05 -10.87
C ALA A 137 2.49 -11.74 -11.71
N ILE A 138 3.66 -11.63 -11.06
CA ILE A 138 4.96 -11.45 -11.73
C ILE A 138 5.29 -12.66 -12.61
N SER A 139 5.05 -13.88 -12.12
CA SER A 139 5.28 -15.11 -12.89
C SER A 139 4.42 -15.19 -14.15
N LYS A 140 3.16 -14.75 -14.08
CA LYS A 140 2.30 -14.65 -15.27
C LYS A 140 2.78 -13.59 -16.24
N ALA A 141 3.15 -12.41 -15.74
CA ALA A 141 3.71 -11.34 -16.56
C ALA A 141 4.96 -11.81 -17.31
N MET A 142 5.89 -12.50 -16.62
CA MET A 142 7.08 -13.09 -17.24
C MET A 142 6.72 -14.16 -18.28
N THR A 143 5.72 -14.99 -18.01
CA THR A 143 5.25 -16.02 -18.95
C THR A 143 4.71 -15.39 -20.23
N PHE A 144 3.93 -14.32 -20.15
CA PHE A 144 3.47 -13.59 -21.33
C PHE A 144 4.64 -13.02 -22.15
N SER A 145 5.59 -12.36 -21.49
CA SER A 145 6.79 -11.85 -22.17
C SER A 145 7.59 -12.97 -22.85
N LYS A 146 7.81 -14.10 -22.18
CA LYS A 146 8.51 -15.27 -22.74
C LYS A 146 7.79 -15.86 -23.95
N ASN A 147 6.46 -15.77 -23.98
CA ASN A 147 5.64 -16.24 -25.09
C ASN A 147 5.53 -15.22 -26.24
N GLY A 148 6.29 -14.13 -26.20
CA GLY A 148 6.32 -13.11 -27.25
C GLY A 148 5.18 -12.09 -27.17
N ALA A 149 4.58 -11.92 -25.99
CA ALA A 149 3.71 -10.77 -25.74
C ALA A 149 4.57 -9.51 -25.51
N ILE A 150 4.13 -8.37 -26.06
CA ILE A 150 4.80 -7.08 -25.93
C ILE A 150 4.08 -6.29 -24.84
N ARG A 151 4.80 -5.88 -23.79
CA ARG A 151 4.24 -4.98 -22.77
C ARG A 151 3.94 -3.63 -23.41
N LEU A 152 2.70 -3.16 -23.23
CA LEU A 152 2.23 -1.84 -23.68
C LEU A 152 2.47 -0.79 -22.58
#